data_AF-A0A1Y1QM50-F1
#
_entry.id   AF-A0A1Y1QM50-F1
#
_cell.length_a   1.000
_cell.length_b   1.000
_cell.length_c   1.000
_cell.angle_alpha   90.00
_cell.angle_beta   90.00
_cell.angle_gamma   90.00
#
_symmetry.space_group_name_H-M   'P 1'
#
loop_
_entity.id
_entity.type
_entity.pdbx_description
1 polymer ?
#
loop_
_entity_poly.entity_id
_entity_poly.type
_entity_poly.pdbx_seq_one_letter_code
_entity_poly.pdbx_strand_id
1 'polypeptide(L)' 'MFGNDRDAMRRYYRQSWQKFQLKQPLDALEQQIAQVVAEHPEYHHLLADDERTLQHTYRPEEGRTNPFLH' A
#
# COMPACT_ATOMS: atom_id res chain seq x y z
N MET A 1 14.32 11.87 10.89
CA MET A 1 13.64 10.75 11.59
C MET A 1 12.13 10.75 11.30
N PHE A 2 11.71 10.52 10.04
CA PHE A 2 10.28 10.46 9.64
C PHE A 2 9.94 9.18 8.86
N GLY A 3 10.89 8.24 8.74
CA GLY A 3 10.74 7.03 7.93
C GLY A 3 10.04 5.87 8.65
N ASN A 4 10.09 5.81 9.97
CA ASN A 4 9.65 4.61 10.71
C ASN A 4 8.11 4.50 10.80
N ASP A 5 7.42 5.63 10.92
CA ASP A 5 5.97 5.65 11.17
C ASP A 5 5.15 5.31 9.91
N ARG A 6 5.60 5.83 8.76
CA ARG A 6 4.94 5.59 7.46
C ARG A 6 4.99 4.13 7.05
N ASP A 7 6.08 3.45 7.37
CA ASP A 7 6.25 2.04 7.04
C ASP A 7 5.36 1.14 7.91
N ALA A 8 5.23 1.47 9.21
CA ALA A 8 4.28 0.81 10.11
C ALA A 8 2.82 1.04 9.67
N MET A 9 2.47 2.28 9.30
CA MET A 9 1.14 2.58 8.74
C MET A 9 0.87 1.80 7.45
N ARG A 10 1.80 1.79 6.50
CA ARG A 10 1.65 1.03 5.24
C ARG A 10 1.40 -0.45 5.50
N ARG A 11 2.17 -1.07 6.40
CA ARG A 11 1.94 -2.46 6.83
C ARG A 11 0.54 -2.66 7.39
N TYR A 12 0.07 -1.74 8.24
CA TYR A 12 -1.26 -1.82 8.84
C TYR A 12 -2.37 -1.75 7.80
N TYR A 13 -2.33 -0.77 6.89
CA TYR A 13 -3.32 -0.61 5.82
C TYR A 13 -3.37 -1.83 4.90
N ARG A 14 -2.21 -2.38 4.55
CA ARG A 14 -2.12 -3.63 3.78
C ARG A 14 -2.77 -4.78 4.53
N GLN A 15 -2.44 -4.97 5.80
CA GLN A 15 -2.96 -6.09 6.58
C GLN A 15 -4.50 -6.04 6.65
N SER A 16 -5.06 -4.84 6.87
CA SER A 16 -6.51 -4.59 6.80
C SER A 16 -7.08 -4.94 5.42
N TRP A 17 -6.44 -4.50 4.34
CA TRP A 17 -6.90 -4.78 2.97
C TRP A 17 -6.85 -6.27 2.62
N GLN A 18 -5.77 -6.95 3.00
CA GLN A 18 -5.62 -8.39 2.78
C GLN A 18 -6.68 -9.18 3.54
N LYS A 19 -6.93 -8.83 4.82
CA LYS A 19 -8.02 -9.43 5.61
C LYS A 19 -9.39 -9.21 4.96
N PHE A 20 -9.64 -8.02 4.42
CA PHE A 20 -10.87 -7.73 3.68
C PHE A 20 -11.04 -8.59 2.43
N GLN A 21 -9.99 -8.73 1.61
CA GLN A 21 -10.00 -9.62 0.44
C GLN A 21 -10.23 -11.09 0.83
N LEU A 22 -9.66 -11.53 1.95
CA LEU A 22 -9.84 -12.87 2.50
C LEU A 22 -11.17 -13.05 3.26
N LYS A 23 -12.03 -12.03 3.31
CA LYS A 23 -13.28 -12.01 4.08
C LYS A 23 -13.10 -12.40 5.56
N GLN A 24 -11.96 -12.04 6.13
CA GLN A 24 -11.68 -12.24 7.55
C GLN A 24 -12.43 -11.20 8.40
N PRO A 25 -12.69 -11.50 9.68
CA PRO A 25 -13.22 -10.50 10.61
C PRO A 25 -12.23 -9.34 10.72
N LEU A 26 -12.75 -8.14 10.45
CA LEU A 26 -12.04 -6.87 10.50
C LEU A 26 -12.57 -6.05 11.66
N ASP A 27 -11.67 -5.39 12.37
CA ASP A 27 -12.04 -4.39 13.37
C ASP A 27 -12.68 -3.16 12.73
N ALA A 28 -13.36 -2.32 13.52
CA ALA A 28 -14.09 -1.15 12.99
C ALA A 28 -13.16 -0.22 12.18
N LEU A 29 -11.93 -0.04 12.66
CA LEU A 29 -10.90 0.73 11.96
C LEU A 29 -10.42 0.05 10.67
N GLU A 30 -10.23 -1.27 10.70
CA GLU A 30 -9.80 -2.02 9.51
C GLU A 30 -10.88 -2.02 8.42
N GLN A 31 -12.16 -2.06 8.81
CA GLN A 31 -13.30 -1.93 7.89
C GLN A 31 -13.35 -0.56 7.23
N GLN A 32 -13.18 0.52 7.99
CA GLN A 32 -13.10 1.87 7.43
C GLN A 32 -11.96 2.00 6.42
N ILE A 33 -10.78 1.47 6.76
CA ILE A 33 -9.62 1.47 5.87
C ILE A 33 -9.92 0.67 4.60
N ALA A 34 -10.44 -0.55 4.74
CA ALA A 34 -10.72 -1.40 3.59
C ALA A 34 -11.82 -0.81 2.69
N GLN A 35 -12.82 -0.15 3.25
CA GLN A 35 -13.85 0.53 2.48
C GLN A 35 -13.26 1.71 1.69
N VAL A 36 -12.46 2.57 2.32
CA VAL A 36 -11.77 3.67 1.62
C VAL A 36 -10.88 3.10 0.51
N VAL A 37 -10.13 2.04 0.78
CA VAL A 37 -9.31 1.39 -0.23
C VAL A 37 -10.18 0.86 -1.38
N ALA A 38 -11.31 0.20 -1.09
CA ALA A 38 -12.24 -0.33 -2.09
C ALA A 38 -12.86 0.76 -2.98
N GLU A 39 -13.14 1.95 -2.43
CA GLU A 39 -13.66 3.10 -3.16
C GLU A 39 -12.60 3.76 -4.07
N HIS A 40 -11.32 3.49 -3.81
CA HIS A 40 -10.20 4.15 -4.47
C HIS A 40 -9.26 3.11 -5.12
N PRO A 41 -9.52 2.70 -6.38
CA PRO A 41 -8.74 1.68 -7.07
C PRO A 41 -7.26 2.06 -7.29
N GLU A 42 -6.91 3.35 -7.21
CA GLU A 42 -5.53 3.83 -7.23
C GLU A 42 -4.72 3.29 -6.03
N TYR A 43 -5.35 3.15 -4.86
CA TYR A 43 -4.70 2.56 -3.68
C TYR A 43 -4.58 1.03 -3.78
N HIS A 44 -5.44 0.36 -4.56
CA HIS A 44 -5.30 -1.08 -4.80
C HIS A 44 -3.93 -1.40 -5.38
N HIS A 45 -3.45 -0.58 -6.33
CA HIS A 45 -2.14 -0.81 -6.94
C HIS A 45 -1.00 -0.58 -5.95
N LEU A 46 -1.11 0.45 -5.10
CA LEU A 46 -0.12 0.75 -4.06
C LEU A 46 -0.06 -0.30 -2.94
N LEU A 47 -1.18 -0.97 -2.65
CA LEU A 47 -1.28 -2.01 -1.62
C LEU A 47 -1.04 -3.43 -2.17
N ALA A 48 -1.30 -3.65 -3.47
CA ALA A 48 -1.02 -4.90 -4.18
C ALA A 48 0.43 -5.00 -4.68
N ASP A 49 1.14 -3.87 -4.83
CA ASP A 49 2.57 -3.84 -5.13
C ASP A 49 3.36 -4.26 -3.89
N ASP A 50 3.32 -5.56 -3.65
CA ASP A 50 3.76 -6.20 -2.42
C ASP A 50 5.26 -6.54 -2.51
N GLU A 51 6.08 -5.89 -1.68
CA GLU A 51 7.43 -6.28 -1.23
C GLU A 51 8.53 -6.52 -2.29
N ARG A 52 8.20 -6.81 -3.55
CA ARG A 52 9.17 -6.96 -4.63
C ARG A 52 9.88 -5.65 -4.91
N THR A 53 9.22 -4.50 -4.74
CA THR A 53 9.79 -3.17 -5.01
C THR A 53 10.59 -2.62 -3.81
N LEU A 54 10.45 -3.21 -2.62
CA LEU A 54 11.31 -2.91 -1.47
C LEU A 54 12.65 -3.65 -1.55
N GLN A 55 12.70 -4.81 -2.22
CA GLN A 55 13.94 -5.56 -2.48
C GLN A 55 14.50 -5.34 -3.90
N HIS A 56 13.66 -5.00 -4.88
CA HIS A 56 14.08 -4.35 -6.12
C HIS A 56 14.26 -2.87 -5.82
N THR A 57 15.42 -2.57 -5.23
CA THR A 57 16.20 -1.39 -5.62
C THR A 57 15.78 -0.96 -7.03
N TYR A 58 15.20 0.23 -7.13
CA TYR A 58 15.10 1.01 -8.36
C TYR A 58 16.32 0.69 -9.25
N ARG A 59 16.15 -0.21 -10.21
CA ARG A 59 17.13 -0.39 -11.28
C ARG A 59 16.85 0.78 -12.22
N PRO A 60 17.77 1.74 -12.37
CA PRO A 60 17.59 2.90 -13.24
C PRO A 60 17.62 2.54 -14.74
N GLU A 61 17.19 1.33 -15.10
CA GLU A 61 17.37 0.72 -16.41
C GLU A 61 16.11 0.79 -17.28
N GLU A 62 14.94 1.08 -16.70
CA GLU A 62 13.74 1.42 -17.45
C GLU A 62 13.41 2.89 -17.24
N GLY A 63 13.83 3.74 -18.19
CA GLY A 63 13.65 5.19 -18.23
C GLY A 63 12.18 5.64 -18.22
N ARG A 64 11.48 5.43 -17.11
CA ARG A 64 10.17 6.01 -16.83
C ARG A 64 10.37 7.28 -16.02
N THR A 65 10.10 8.41 -16.66
CA THR A 65 10.03 9.73 -16.07
C THR A 65 9.21 9.71 -14.78
N ASN A 66 9.84 10.19 -13.71
CA ASN A 66 9.26 10.32 -12.39
C ASN A 66 8.14 11.38 -12.40
N PRO A 67 6.87 11.04 -12.09
CA PRO A 67 5.77 12.01 -12.06
C PRO A 67 5.80 12.90 -10.80
N PHE A 68 6.73 12.68 -9.86
CA PHE A 68 6.90 13.52 -8.67
C PHE A 68 7.86 14.72 -8.87
N LEU A 69 8.24 15.01 -10.11
CA LEU A 69 8.92 16.26 -10.46
C LEU A 69 7.90 17.20 -11.11
N HIS A 70 7.31 18.05 -10.27
CA HIS A 70 6.72 19.34 -10.62
C HIS A 70 7.08 20.35 -9.53
#